data_AF-A0A954XAS5-F1
#
_entry.id   AF-A0A954XAS5-F1
#
_cell.length_a   1.000
_cell.length_b   1.000
_cell.length_c   1.000
_cell.angle_alpha   90.00
_cell.angle_beta   90.00
_cell.angle_gamma   90.00
#
_symmetry.space_group_name_H-M   'P 1'
#
loop_
_entity.id
_entity.type
_entity.pdbx_description
1 polymer ?
#
loop_
_entity_poly.entity_id
_entity_poly.type
_entity_poly.pdbx_seq_one_letter_code
_entity_poly.pdbx_strand_id
1 'polypeptide(L)'
;MADEQTSWWTRPCGGRDVLRVALPLVISTGFFSLMLFVDRLFLFWHSKQAMAAAMPAGMLHWTMVCFPIGVATYANTFVAQYHGAKRPERIGATIGQAA
;
A
#
# COMPACT_ATOMS: atom_id res chain seq x y z
N MET A 1 -6.80 45.74 2.33
CA MET A 1 -5.74 44.75 2.66
C MET A 1 -6.18 44.02 3.91
N ALA A 2 -6.92 42.91 3.75
CA ALA A 2 -7.37 42.09 4.87
C ALA A 2 -7.22 40.62 4.47
N ASP A 3 -6.33 39.97 5.20
CA ASP A 3 -6.25 38.54 5.54
C ASP A 3 -7.06 37.52 4.72
N GLU A 4 -6.36 36.76 3.88
CA GLU A 4 -6.82 35.42 3.48
C GLU A 4 -5.71 34.41 3.85
N GLN A 5 -5.41 34.31 5.16
CA GLN A 5 -4.71 33.17 5.75
C GLN A 5 -5.52 31.88 5.52
N THR A 6 -5.46 31.35 4.30
CA THR A 6 -5.84 29.97 4.04
C THR A 6 -4.92 29.09 4.88
N SER A 7 -5.43 28.59 6.00
CA SER A 7 -4.75 27.63 6.86
C SER A 7 -4.22 26.47 6.03
N TRP A 8 -3.02 25.99 6.34
CA TRP A 8 -2.40 24.82 5.67
C TRP A 8 -3.33 23.60 5.62
N TRP A 9 -4.32 23.56 6.51
CA TRP A 9 -5.36 22.54 6.59
C TRP A 9 -6.41 22.62 5.47
N THR A 10 -6.79 23.83 5.03
CA THR A 10 -7.95 24.07 4.13
C THR A 10 -7.56 24.45 2.70
N ARG A 11 -6.27 24.62 2.41
CA ARG A 11 -5.78 24.82 1.02
C ARG A 11 -6.06 23.59 0.15
N PRO A 12 -6.19 23.75 -1.19
CA PRO A 12 -6.20 22.62 -2.11
C PRO A 12 -4.94 21.76 -1.94
N CYS A 13 -5.09 20.43 -1.84
CA CYS A 13 -4.01 19.52 -1.46
C CYS A 13 -3.45 19.78 -0.03
N GLY A 14 -4.24 20.42 0.83
CA GLY A 14 -3.91 20.68 2.23
C GLY A 14 -4.15 19.46 3.13
N GLY A 15 -3.92 19.63 4.43
CA GLY A 15 -3.96 18.53 5.40
C GLY A 15 -5.26 17.71 5.41
N ARG A 16 -6.41 18.36 5.16
CA ARG A 16 -7.72 17.69 5.09
C ARG A 16 -7.82 16.70 3.92
N ASP A 17 -7.34 17.09 2.74
CA ASP A 17 -7.41 16.26 1.53
C ASP A 17 -6.45 15.07 1.65
N VAL A 18 -5.24 15.31 2.17
CA VAL A 18 -4.26 14.26 2.47
C VAL A 18 -4.81 13.27 3.48
N LEU A 19 -5.38 13.75 4.60
CA LEU A 19 -5.95 12.87 5.62
C LEU A 19 -7.12 12.04 5.07
N ARG A 20 -7.94 12.61 4.18
CA ARG A 20 -9.06 11.89 3.55
C ARG A 20 -8.61 10.70 2.72
N VAL A 21 -7.43 10.78 2.09
CA VAL A 21 -6.83 9.66 1.33
C VAL A 21 -6.00 8.75 2.23
N ALA A 22 -5.26 9.30 3.18
CA ALA A 22 -4.38 8.55 4.06
C ALA A 22 -5.16 7.70 5.09
N LEU A 23 -6.27 8.20 5.62
CA LEU A 23 -7.06 7.50 6.64
C LEU A 23 -7.49 6.08 6.21
N PRO A 24 -8.13 5.86 5.04
CA PRO A 24 -8.47 4.51 4.60
C PRO A 24 -7.24 3.63 4.32
N LEU A 25 -6.12 4.21 3.90
CA LEU A 25 -4.86 3.48 3.68
C LEU A 25 -4.26 3.00 5.02
N VAL A 26 -4.26 3.85 6.04
CA VAL A 26 -3.81 3.51 7.40
C VAL A 26 -4.69 2.43 8.00
N ILE A 27 -6.01 2.55 7.87
CA ILE A 27 -6.96 1.55 8.34
C ILE A 27 -6.69 0.19 7.64
N SER A 28 -6.54 0.19 6.31
CA SER A 28 -6.22 -1.03 5.54
C SER A 28 -4.92 -1.69 6.01
N THR A 29 -3.88 -0.90 6.24
CA THR A 29 -2.58 -1.40 6.75
C THR A 29 -2.70 -1.95 8.17
N GLY A 30 -3.56 -1.33 9.00
CA GLY A 30 -3.90 -1.82 10.32
C GLY A 30 -4.59 -3.19 10.28
N PHE A 31 -5.57 -3.37 9.39
CA PHE A 31 -6.24 -4.67 9.20
C PHE A 31 -5.27 -5.76 8.71
N PHE A 32 -4.35 -5.43 7.79
CA PHE A 32 -3.32 -6.36 7.35
C PHE A 32 -2.44 -6.84 8.53
N SER A 33 -2.07 -5.92 9.41
CA SER A 33 -1.29 -6.24 10.61
C SER A 33 -2.07 -7.13 11.59
N LEU A 34 -3.37 -6.86 11.76
CA LEU A 34 -4.26 -7.66 12.60
C LEU A 34 -4.43 -9.08 12.04
N MET A 35 -4.60 -9.21 10.72
CA MET A 35 -4.69 -10.51 10.04
C MET A 35 -3.45 -11.37 10.34
N LEU A 36 -2.24 -10.83 10.11
CA LEU A 36 -0.99 -11.54 10.39
C LEU A 36 -0.82 -11.91 11.87
N PHE A 37 -1.30 -11.06 12.78
CA PHE A 37 -1.29 -11.35 14.21
C PHE A 37 -2.19 -12.54 14.55
N VAL A 38 -3.42 -12.54 14.04
CA VAL A 38 -4.39 -13.62 14.26
C VAL A 38 -3.87 -14.93 13.66
N ASP A 39 -3.34 -14.91 12.44
CA ASP A 39 -2.73 -16.08 11.79
C ASP A 39 -1.60 -16.68 12.66
N ARG A 40 -0.73 -15.82 13.20
CA ARG A 40 0.35 -16.25 14.09
C ARG A 40 -0.16 -16.78 15.43
N LEU A 41 -1.24 -16.22 15.98
CA LEU A 41 -1.85 -16.69 17.21
C LEU A 41 -2.39 -18.13 17.04
N PHE A 42 -3.13 -18.37 15.96
CA PHE A 42 -3.61 -19.71 15.62
C PHE A 42 -2.46 -20.70 15.37
N LEU A 43 -1.41 -20.28 14.65
CA LEU A 43 -0.27 -21.14 14.38
C LEU A 43 0.50 -21.51 15.66
N PHE A 44 0.67 -20.56 16.57
CA PHE A 44 1.32 -20.79 17.87
C PHE A 44 0.54 -21.78 18.74
N TRP A 45 -0.79 -21.69 18.76
CA TRP A 45 -1.64 -22.65 19.48
C TRP A 45 -1.61 -24.04 18.84
N HIS A 46 -1.51 -24.12 17.51
CA HIS A 46 -1.46 -25.39 16.80
C HIS A 46 -0.12 -26.12 16.96
N SER A 47 1.01 -25.44 16.75
CA SER A 47 2.34 -26.03 16.88
C SER A 47 3.43 -25.00 17.11
N LYS A 48 4.11 -25.12 18.26
CA LYS A 48 5.30 -24.30 18.58
C LYS A 48 6.43 -24.51 17.57
N GLN A 49 6.56 -25.71 17.00
CA GLN A 49 7.57 -26.00 15.97
C GLN A 49 7.25 -25.30 14.65
N ALA A 50 5.97 -25.32 14.22
CA ALA A 50 5.56 -24.61 13.01
C ALA A 50 5.71 -23.09 13.17
N MET A 51 5.41 -22.56 14.36
CA MET A 51 5.62 -21.14 14.67
C MET A 51 7.09 -20.73 14.60
N ALA A 52 8.02 -21.58 15.09
CA ALA A 52 9.46 -21.32 15.00
C ALA A 52 9.96 -21.31 13.54
N ALA A 53 9.37 -22.13 12.67
CA ALA A 53 9.70 -22.19 11.25
C ALA A 53 9.03 -21.06 10.42
N ALA A 54 7.96 -20.45 10.91
CA ALA A 54 7.17 -19.48 10.15
C ALA A 54 7.92 -18.17 9.84
N MET A 55 8.76 -17.69 10.76
CA MET A 55 9.58 -16.48 10.55
C MET A 55 10.57 -16.63 9.38
N PRO A 56 11.47 -17.63 9.38
CA PRO A 56 12.41 -17.82 8.27
C PRO A 56 11.69 -18.18 6.95
N ALA A 57 10.61 -18.95 7.00
CA ALA A 57 9.79 -19.23 5.82
C ALA A 57 9.15 -17.94 5.25
N GLY A 58 8.67 -17.05 6.12
CA GLY A 58 8.12 -15.75 5.73
C GLY A 58 9.16 -14.83 5.09
N MET A 59 10.40 -14.83 5.60
CA MET A 59 11.50 -14.08 4.98
C MET A 59 11.85 -14.62 3.59
N LEU A 60 11.94 -15.95 3.45
CA LEU A 60 12.20 -16.60 2.15
C LEU A 60 11.09 -16.27 1.14
N HIS A 61 9.83 -16.39 1.56
CA HIS A 61 8.68 -15.98 0.77
C HIS A 61 8.81 -14.51 0.34
N TRP A 62 9.06 -13.59 1.27
CA TRP A 62 9.23 -12.17 0.97
C TRP A 62 10.35 -11.91 -0.03
N THR A 63 11.50 -12.55 0.12
CA THR A 63 12.62 -12.44 -0.83
C THR A 63 12.21 -12.89 -2.23
N MET A 64 11.46 -14.00 -2.36
CA MET A 64 11.01 -14.51 -3.65
C MET A 64 9.98 -13.57 -4.31
N VAL A 65 9.06 -12.99 -3.54
CA VAL A 65 7.99 -12.13 -4.09
C VAL A 65 8.35 -10.65 -4.20
N CYS A 66 9.43 -10.20 -3.55
CA CYS A 66 9.80 -8.77 -3.53
C CYS A 66 10.07 -8.22 -4.94
N PHE A 67 10.72 -8.99 -5.82
CA PHE A 67 10.99 -8.56 -7.19
C PHE A 67 9.71 -8.30 -8.00
N PRO A 68 8.78 -9.26 -8.17
CA PRO A 68 7.53 -9.01 -8.91
C PRO A 68 6.66 -7.94 -8.24
N ILE A 69 6.58 -7.90 -6.90
CA ILE A 69 5.89 -6.83 -6.18
C ILE A 69 6.50 -5.46 -6.50
N GLY A 70 7.82 -5.35 -6.59
CA GLY A 70 8.53 -4.13 -6.96
C GLY A 70 8.17 -3.65 -8.36
N VAL A 71 8.15 -4.56 -9.35
CA VAL A 71 7.74 -4.25 -10.73
C VAL A 71 6.30 -3.74 -10.78
N ALA A 72 5.37 -4.44 -10.13
CA ALA A 72 3.98 -4.04 -10.05
C ALA A 72 3.80 -2.67 -9.37
N THR A 73 4.56 -2.42 -8.30
CA THR A 73 4.51 -1.13 -7.57
C THR A 73 5.04 0.02 -8.44
N TYR A 74 6.05 -0.23 -9.28
CA TYR A 74 6.60 0.79 -10.19
C TYR A 74 5.56 1.25 -11.23
N ALA A 75 4.71 0.33 -11.72
CA ALA A 75 3.65 0.63 -12.68
C ALA A 75 2.64 1.67 -12.15
N ASN A 76 2.38 1.71 -10.83
CA ASN A 76 1.48 2.70 -10.22
C ASN A 76 1.89 4.14 -10.51
N THR A 77 3.20 4.41 -10.61
CA THR A 77 3.71 5.75 -10.95
C THR A 77 3.25 6.16 -12.36
N PHE A 78 3.37 5.27 -13.35
CA PHE A 78 2.93 5.53 -14.71
C PHE A 78 1.41 5.63 -14.81
N VAL A 79 0.68 4.79 -14.07
CA VAL A 79 -0.79 4.88 -14.00
C VAL A 79 -1.21 6.26 -13.50
N ALA A 80 -0.60 6.75 -12.41
CA ALA A 80 -0.88 8.08 -11.88
C ALA A 80 -0.55 9.19 -12.89
N GLN A 81 0.58 9.08 -13.59
CA GLN A 81 0.97 10.04 -14.63
C GLN A 81 0.02 10.04 -15.84
N TYR A 82 -0.35 8.89 -16.37
CA TYR A 82 -1.27 8.78 -17.51
C TYR A 82 -2.68 9.23 -17.14
N HIS A 83 -3.13 8.91 -15.94
CA HIS A 83 -4.39 9.41 -15.40
C HIS A 83 -4.35 10.95 -15.31
N GLY A 84 -3.27 11.53 -14.77
CA GLY A 84 -3.09 12.99 -14.71
C GLY A 84 -3.00 13.68 -16.08
N ALA A 85 -2.40 13.02 -17.08
CA ALA A 85 -2.26 13.52 -18.44
C ALA A 85 -3.52 13.33 -19.31
N LYS A 86 -4.64 12.84 -18.75
CA LYS A 86 -5.87 12.51 -19.47
C LYS A 86 -5.67 11.51 -20.62
N ARG A 87 -4.78 10.54 -20.44
CA ARG A 87 -4.47 9.46 -21.42
C ARG A 87 -4.82 8.07 -20.87
N PRO A 88 -6.11 7.80 -20.57
CA PRO A 88 -6.52 6.53 -19.95
C PRO A 88 -6.25 5.30 -20.84
N GLU A 89 -6.15 5.47 -22.16
CA GLU A 89 -5.89 4.40 -23.12
C GLU A 89 -4.54 3.69 -22.90
N ARG A 90 -3.58 4.37 -22.26
CA ARG A 90 -2.24 3.81 -21.99
C ARG A 90 -2.16 3.05 -20.65
N ILE A 91 -3.11 3.27 -19.75
CA ILE A 91 -3.12 2.66 -18.40
C ILE A 91 -3.19 1.13 -18.50
N GLY A 92 -4.09 0.60 -19.33
CA GLY A 92 -4.26 -0.84 -19.50
C GLY A 92 -3.00 -1.54 -20.04
N ALA A 93 -2.31 -0.92 -21.02
CA ALA A 93 -1.07 -1.44 -21.56
C ALA A 93 0.07 -1.46 -20.53
N THR A 94 0.17 -0.43 -19.69
CA THR A 94 1.19 -0.37 -18.63
C THR A 94 0.93 -1.35 -17.50
N ILE A 95 -0.33 -1.55 -17.11
CA ILE A 95 -0.70 -2.58 -16.13
C ILE A 95 -0.41 -3.98 -16.70
N GLY A 96 -0.74 -4.23 -17.96
CA GLY A 96 -0.51 -5.51 -18.62
C GLY A 96 0.96 -5.88 -18.81
N GLN A 97 1.88 -4.90 -18.83
CA GLN A 97 3.32 -5.14 -18.90
C GLN A 97 3.97 -5.38 -17.52
N ALA A 98 3.26 -5.05 -16.44
CA ALA A 98 3.75 -5.15 -15.07
C ALA A 98 3.23 -6.40 -14.32
N ALA A 99 2.35 -7.17 -14.96
CA ALA A 99 1.81 -8.46 -14.49
C ALA A 99 2.60 -9.63 -15.07
#